data_AF-A0A0U1KM24-F1
#
_entry.id   AF-A0A0U1KM24-F1
#
_cell.length_a   1.000
_cell.length_b   1.000
_cell.length_c   1.000
_cell.angle_alpha   90.00
_cell.angle_beta   90.00
_cell.angle_gamma   90.00
#
_symmetry.space_group_name_H-M   'P 1'
#
loop_
_entity.id
_entity.type
_entity.pdbx_description
1 polymer ?
#
loop_
_entity_poly.entity_id
_entity_poly.type
_entity_poly.pdbx_seq_one_letter_code
_entity_poly.pdbx_strand_id
1 'polypeptide(L)'
;MKTKVLVLLALFIGIGAVLHIIAPPILFGMKPDIMLPMMFVGILLFPKFEYVILLAFATGIISALTTTAPGGQISNLVDKPITALIFFGLLFVIPKALNHKITASILVAIGTAVSGSIFLIMALYVVGLLPGSFTAMFVGVVLPAMLFNVVFTVILYPILQTIMKRSQVSAA
;
A
#
# COMPACT_ATOMS: atom_id res chain seq x y z
N MET A 1 8.20 10.37 -18.39
CA MET A 1 7.93 10.65 -16.96
C MET A 1 8.54 11.99 -16.55
N LYS A 2 7.87 12.77 -15.68
CA LYS A 2 8.42 14.05 -15.18
C LYS A 2 9.33 13.77 -13.97
N THR A 3 10.57 14.26 -14.00
CA THR A 3 11.55 14.06 -12.91
C THR A 3 11.06 14.56 -11.56
N LYS A 4 10.39 15.72 -11.51
CA LYS A 4 9.80 16.24 -10.26
C LYS A 4 8.79 15.26 -9.62
N VAL A 5 8.01 14.56 -10.45
CA VAL A 5 7.05 13.55 -9.96
C VAL A 5 7.80 12.31 -9.46
N LEU A 6 8.81 11.85 -10.20
CA LEU A 6 9.63 10.71 -9.78
C LEU A 6 10.29 10.96 -8.42
N VAL A 7 10.83 12.16 -8.18
CA VAL A 7 11.43 12.53 -6.88
C VAL A 7 10.40 12.47 -5.76
N LEU A 8 9.17 12.96 -5.99
CA LEU A 8 8.11 12.90 -4.99
C LEU A 8 7.65 11.47 -4.69
N LEU A 9 7.52 10.63 -5.73
CA LEU A 9 7.19 9.21 -5.56
C LEU A 9 8.29 8.45 -4.81
N ALA A 10 9.56 8.72 -5.13
CA ALA A 10 10.70 8.17 -4.40
C ALA A 10 10.71 8.60 -2.93
N LEU A 11 10.34 9.86 -2.64
CA LEU A 11 10.19 10.35 -1.27
C LEU A 11 9.10 9.57 -0.52
N PHE A 12 7.93 9.32 -1.13
CA PHE A 12 6.87 8.53 -0.50
C PHE A 12 7.30 7.10 -0.21
N ILE A 13 7.97 6.45 -1.16
CA ILE A 13 8.54 5.12 -0.97
C ILE A 13 9.56 5.12 0.17
N GLY A 14 10.45 6.12 0.21
CA GLY A 14 11.47 6.26 1.26
C GLY A 14 10.86 6.45 2.66
N ILE A 15 9.86 7.32 2.79
CA ILE A 15 9.13 7.51 4.05
C ILE A 15 8.45 6.18 4.44
N GLY A 16 7.77 5.51 3.51
CA GLY A 16 7.15 4.22 3.74
C GLY A 16 8.15 3.17 4.23
N ALA A 17 9.33 3.10 3.63
CA ALA A 17 10.40 2.16 4.00
C ALA A 17 10.87 2.39 5.44
N VAL A 18 11.18 3.64 5.79
CA VAL A 18 11.64 3.99 7.15
C VAL A 18 10.56 3.65 8.18
N LEU A 19 9.30 4.05 7.92
CA LEU A 19 8.18 3.76 8.82
C LEU A 19 7.94 2.25 8.97
N HIS A 20 8.08 1.48 7.90
CA HIS A 20 7.90 0.02 7.93
C HIS A 20 9.02 -0.69 8.71
N ILE A 21 10.26 -0.20 8.61
CA ILE A 21 11.40 -0.75 9.38
C ILE A 21 11.16 -0.57 10.88
N ILE A 22 10.75 0.63 11.31
CA ILE A 22 10.55 0.96 12.73
C ILE A 22 9.23 0.42 13.32
N ALA A 23 8.26 0.04 12.47
CA ALA A 23 6.97 -0.43 12.93
C ALA A 23 7.11 -1.72 13.77
N PRO A 24 6.46 -1.79 14.95
CA PRO A 24 6.49 -2.99 15.76
C PRO A 24 5.74 -4.14 15.06
N PRO A 25 6.21 -5.39 15.20
CA PRO A 25 5.47 -6.56 14.72
C PRO A 25 4.18 -6.74 15.52
N ILE A 26 3.11 -7.20 14.87
CA ILE A 26 1.83 -7.52 15.51
C ILE A 26 1.80 -9.01 15.87
N LEU A 27 1.78 -9.89 14.85
CA LEU A 27 1.60 -11.33 15.01
C LEU A 27 2.54 -12.09 14.07
N PHE A 28 3.23 -13.12 14.55
CA PHE A 28 4.15 -13.97 13.77
C PHE A 28 5.20 -13.19 12.96
N GLY A 29 5.68 -12.06 13.48
CA GLY A 29 6.64 -11.20 12.78
C GLY A 29 6.03 -10.37 11.64
N MET A 30 4.70 -10.41 11.46
CA MET A 30 3.97 -9.63 10.47
C MET A 30 3.71 -8.22 11.02
N LYS A 31 4.19 -7.21 10.29
CA LYS A 31 4.06 -5.79 10.63
C LYS A 31 2.91 -5.17 9.84
N PRO A 32 2.26 -4.11 10.36
CA PRO A 32 1.34 -3.33 9.54
C PRO A 32 2.11 -2.71 8.37
N ASP A 33 1.58 -2.88 7.16
CA ASP A 33 2.25 -2.44 5.95
C ASP A 33 2.04 -0.94 5.71
N ILE A 34 2.92 -0.13 6.29
CA ILE A 34 2.91 1.34 6.14
C ILE A 34 3.41 1.78 4.75
N MET A 35 4.07 0.90 3.99
CA MET A 35 4.45 1.19 2.62
C MET A 35 3.23 1.19 1.69
N LEU A 36 2.23 0.37 2.01
CA LEU A 36 1.00 0.25 1.23
C LEU A 36 0.19 1.58 1.16
N PRO A 37 -0.10 2.29 2.27
CA PRO A 37 -0.65 3.65 2.23
C PRO A 37 0.16 4.62 1.38
N MET A 38 1.50 4.59 1.48
CA MET A 38 2.35 5.51 0.70
C MET A 38 2.27 5.23 -0.80
N MET A 39 2.22 3.94 -1.18
CA MET A 39 1.96 3.53 -2.55
C MET A 39 0.59 4.03 -3.04
N PHE A 40 -0.47 3.81 -2.26
CA PHE A 40 -1.82 4.26 -2.60
C PHE A 40 -1.92 5.77 -2.77
N VAL A 41 -1.28 6.55 -1.88
CA VAL A 41 -1.25 8.00 -2.06
C VAL A 41 -0.47 8.40 -3.31
N GLY A 42 0.66 7.76 -3.60
CA GLY A 42 1.39 7.99 -4.85
C GLY A 42 0.51 7.74 -6.09
N ILE A 43 -0.27 6.66 -6.09
CA ILE A 43 -1.21 6.32 -7.17
C ILE A 43 -2.36 7.34 -7.25
N LEU A 44 -2.93 7.77 -6.12
CA LEU A 44 -4.00 8.75 -6.07
C LEU A 44 -3.57 10.13 -6.62
N LEU A 45 -2.35 10.55 -6.31
CA LEU A 45 -1.83 11.85 -6.73
C LEU A 45 -1.37 11.87 -8.19
N PHE A 46 -0.90 10.73 -8.69
CA PHE A 46 -0.42 10.58 -10.06
C PHE A 46 -0.96 9.30 -10.69
N PRO A 47 -2.27 9.25 -11.04
CA PRO A 47 -2.91 8.07 -11.59
C PRO A 47 -2.53 7.86 -13.07
N LYS A 48 -1.24 7.57 -13.32
CA LYS A 48 -0.72 7.19 -14.65
C LYS A 48 -0.06 5.84 -14.55
N PHE A 49 -0.36 4.98 -15.52
CA PHE A 49 0.11 3.60 -15.57
C PHE A 49 1.62 3.46 -15.34
N GLU A 50 2.42 4.32 -15.96
CA GLU A 50 3.89 4.33 -15.83
C GLU A 50 4.35 4.54 -14.38
N TYR A 51 3.69 5.45 -13.65
CA TYR A 51 3.99 5.73 -12.24
C TYR A 51 3.48 4.63 -11.32
N VAL A 52 2.32 4.05 -11.62
CA VAL A 52 1.76 2.93 -10.83
C VAL A 52 2.68 1.72 -10.90
N ILE A 53 3.15 1.34 -12.08
CA ILE A 53 4.10 0.23 -12.25
C ILE A 53 5.38 0.48 -11.46
N LEU A 54 5.95 1.68 -11.57
CA LEU A 54 7.17 2.03 -10.87
C LEU A 54 7.00 1.96 -9.36
N LEU A 55 5.91 2.52 -8.84
CA LEU A 55 5.56 2.44 -7.42
C LEU A 55 5.38 0.99 -6.96
N ALA A 56 4.69 0.17 -7.75
CA ALA A 56 4.40 -1.20 -7.40
C ALA A 56 5.66 -2.07 -7.29
N PHE A 57 6.56 -1.99 -8.27
CA PHE A 57 7.82 -2.72 -8.24
C PHE A 57 8.76 -2.21 -7.16
N ALA A 58 8.93 -0.89 -7.04
CA ALA A 58 9.82 -0.32 -6.02
C ALA A 58 9.33 -0.67 -4.61
N THR A 59 8.02 -0.55 -4.36
CA THR A 59 7.42 -0.91 -3.07
C THR A 59 7.51 -2.41 -2.81
N GLY A 60 7.25 -3.26 -3.82
CA GLY A 60 7.37 -4.71 -3.71
C GLY A 60 8.79 -5.16 -3.37
N ILE A 61 9.80 -4.62 -4.06
CA ILE A 61 11.21 -4.94 -3.81
C ILE A 61 11.61 -4.50 -2.40
N ILE A 62 11.34 -3.25 -2.02
CA ILE A 62 11.75 -2.76 -0.70
C ILE A 62 11.01 -3.50 0.41
N SER A 63 9.70 -3.71 0.28
CA SER A 63 8.92 -4.48 1.25
C SER A 63 9.40 -5.92 1.37
N ALA A 64 9.79 -6.56 0.26
CA ALA A 64 10.41 -7.88 0.28
C ALA A 64 11.77 -7.89 1.00
N LEU A 65 12.58 -6.83 0.86
CA LEU A 65 13.86 -6.72 1.56
C LEU A 65 13.71 -6.43 3.06
N THR A 66 12.66 -5.71 3.46
CA THR A 66 12.47 -5.28 4.86
C THR A 66 11.52 -6.16 5.68
N THR A 67 10.82 -7.09 5.04
CA THR A 67 9.84 -7.94 5.73
C THR A 67 10.51 -8.99 6.61
N THR A 68 9.94 -9.19 7.78
CA THR A 68 10.31 -10.25 8.73
C THR A 68 9.29 -11.40 8.73
N ALA A 69 8.24 -11.31 7.92
CA ALA A 69 7.20 -12.33 7.87
C ALA A 69 7.70 -13.58 7.11
N PRO A 70 7.41 -14.80 7.61
CA PRO A 70 7.70 -16.04 6.89
C PRO A 70 7.06 -16.04 5.48
N GLY A 71 7.84 -16.38 4.45
CA GLY A 71 7.39 -16.33 3.05
C GLY A 71 7.18 -14.91 2.48
N GLY A 72 7.34 -13.86 3.30
CA GLY A 72 7.00 -12.49 2.94
C GLY A 72 7.81 -11.90 1.78
N GLN A 73 9.02 -12.38 1.53
CA GLN A 73 9.87 -11.88 0.43
C GLN A 73 9.22 -12.15 -0.92
N ILE A 74 8.77 -13.39 -1.14
CA ILE A 74 8.09 -13.81 -2.38
C ILE A 74 6.71 -13.16 -2.42
N SER A 75 5.99 -13.17 -1.30
CA SER A 75 4.64 -12.60 -1.23
C SER A 75 4.60 -11.12 -1.56
N ASN A 76 5.51 -10.30 -1.01
CA ASN A 76 5.53 -8.86 -1.29
C ASN A 76 5.90 -8.54 -2.74
N LEU A 77 6.79 -9.34 -3.34
CA LEU A 77 7.18 -9.16 -4.74
C LEU A 77 6.00 -9.41 -5.70
N VAL A 78 5.10 -10.33 -5.36
CA VAL A 78 3.92 -10.68 -6.16
C VAL A 78 2.72 -9.79 -5.82
N ASP A 79 2.49 -9.55 -4.53
CA ASP A 79 1.36 -8.77 -4.02
C ASP A 79 1.37 -7.33 -4.55
N LYS A 80 2.47 -6.59 -4.38
CA LYS A 80 2.46 -5.14 -4.68
C LYS A 80 2.14 -4.82 -6.14
N PRO A 81 2.72 -5.50 -7.15
CA PRO A 81 2.29 -5.36 -8.55
C PRO A 81 0.80 -5.58 -8.77
N ILE A 82 0.25 -6.69 -8.24
CA ILE A 82 -1.16 -7.05 -8.45
C ILE A 82 -2.07 -6.04 -7.74
N THR A 83 -1.77 -5.74 -6.49
CA THR A 83 -2.53 -4.79 -5.67
C THR A 83 -2.52 -3.39 -6.25
N ALA A 84 -1.37 -2.89 -6.74
CA ALA A 84 -1.29 -1.56 -7.35
C ALA A 84 -2.15 -1.47 -8.62
N LEU A 85 -2.17 -2.53 -9.44
CA LEU A 85 -3.01 -2.59 -10.64
C LEU A 85 -4.50 -2.66 -10.30
N ILE A 86 -4.89 -3.50 -9.33
CA ILE A 86 -6.28 -3.57 -8.86
C ILE A 86 -6.71 -2.22 -8.28
N PHE A 87 -5.87 -1.61 -7.44
CA PHE A 87 -6.14 -0.30 -6.85
C PHE A 87 -6.29 0.79 -7.91
N PHE A 88 -5.41 0.79 -8.91
CA PHE A 88 -5.50 1.70 -10.05
C PHE A 88 -6.81 1.49 -10.84
N GLY A 89 -7.22 0.25 -11.08
CA GLY A 89 -8.51 -0.08 -11.69
C GLY A 89 -9.71 0.43 -10.88
N LEU A 90 -9.67 0.28 -9.55
CA LEU A 90 -10.71 0.76 -8.65
C LEU A 90 -10.92 2.28 -8.73
N LEU A 91 -9.88 3.06 -9.05
CA LEU A 91 -10.01 4.52 -9.23
C LEU A 91 -10.99 4.89 -10.35
N PHE A 92 -11.13 4.07 -11.38
CA PHE A 92 -12.03 4.36 -12.51
C PHE A 92 -13.49 4.00 -12.23
N VAL A 93 -13.74 3.15 -11.23
CA VAL A 93 -15.09 2.70 -10.87
C VAL A 93 -15.76 3.68 -9.91
N ILE A 94 -14.98 4.46 -9.15
CA ILE A 94 -15.54 5.34 -8.13
C ILE A 94 -16.14 6.62 -8.75
N PRO A 95 -17.40 6.98 -8.40
CA PRO A 95 -18.03 8.20 -8.88
C PRO A 95 -17.23 9.45 -8.46
N LYS A 96 -16.95 10.32 -9.44
CA LYS A 96 -16.25 11.61 -9.23
C LYS A 96 -16.97 12.57 -8.27
N ALA A 97 -18.25 12.30 -7.97
CA ALA A 97 -19.08 13.12 -7.08
C ALA A 97 -18.84 12.85 -5.57
N LEU A 98 -18.07 11.82 -5.21
CA LEU A 98 -17.79 11.48 -3.83
C LEU A 98 -16.67 12.34 -3.24
N ASN A 99 -16.81 12.70 -1.95
CA ASN A 99 -15.82 13.50 -1.23
C ASN A 99 -14.46 12.79 -1.21
N HIS A 100 -13.40 13.48 -1.65
CA HIS A 100 -12.07 12.91 -1.82
C HIS A 100 -11.51 12.19 -0.57
N LYS A 101 -11.87 12.64 0.64
CA LYS A 101 -11.46 11.97 1.89
C LYS A 101 -12.15 10.62 2.09
N ILE A 102 -13.45 10.56 1.79
CA ILE A 102 -14.26 9.34 1.94
C ILE A 102 -13.84 8.34 0.86
N THR A 103 -13.67 8.80 -0.37
CA THR A 103 -13.16 8.00 -1.49
C THR A 103 -11.79 7.39 -1.18
N ALA A 104 -10.83 8.19 -0.69
CA ALA A 104 -9.51 7.68 -0.34
C ALA A 104 -9.56 6.62 0.77
N SER A 105 -10.41 6.81 1.78
CA SER A 105 -10.57 5.87 2.89
C SER A 105 -11.12 4.52 2.42
N ILE A 106 -12.17 4.52 1.60
CA ILE A 106 -12.79 3.31 1.06
C ILE A 106 -11.81 2.57 0.15
N LEU A 107 -11.13 3.31 -0.72
CA LEU A 107 -10.11 2.73 -1.61
C LEU A 107 -8.98 2.06 -0.83
N VAL A 108 -8.46 2.73 0.21
CA VAL A 108 -7.38 2.18 1.04
C VAL A 108 -7.87 0.94 1.80
N ALA A 109 -9.10 0.94 2.30
CA ALA A 109 -9.67 -0.22 2.98
C ALA A 109 -9.74 -1.44 2.03
N ILE A 110 -10.34 -1.26 0.85
CA ILE A 110 -10.47 -2.32 -0.16
C ILE A 110 -9.08 -2.75 -0.65
N GLY A 111 -8.21 -1.80 -0.97
CA GLY A 111 -6.84 -2.07 -1.41
C GLY A 111 -6.04 -2.84 -0.37
N THR A 112 -6.19 -2.52 0.92
CA THR A 112 -5.52 -3.26 2.00
C THR A 112 -6.12 -4.65 2.18
N ALA A 113 -7.43 -4.83 2.03
CA ALA A 113 -8.07 -6.14 2.06
C ALA A 113 -7.54 -7.05 0.95
N VAL A 114 -7.48 -6.51 -0.27
CA VAL A 114 -6.98 -7.22 -1.47
C VAL A 114 -5.51 -7.57 -1.29
N SER A 115 -4.68 -6.59 -0.89
CA SER A 115 -3.25 -6.80 -0.66
C SER A 115 -2.99 -7.84 0.42
N GLY A 116 -3.67 -7.72 1.56
CA GLY A 116 -3.55 -8.69 2.66
C GLY A 116 -3.98 -10.09 2.24
N SER A 117 -5.02 -10.22 1.40
CA SER A 117 -5.44 -11.52 0.88
C SER A 117 -4.39 -12.16 -0.02
N ILE A 118 -3.87 -11.40 -0.99
CA ILE A 118 -2.84 -11.89 -1.93
C ILE A 118 -1.55 -12.23 -1.18
N PHE A 119 -1.12 -11.35 -0.28
CA PHE A 119 0.05 -11.57 0.56
C PHE A 119 -0.07 -12.85 1.39
N LEU A 120 -1.20 -13.05 2.08
CA LEU A 120 -1.43 -14.24 2.91
C LEU A 120 -1.49 -15.51 2.08
N ILE A 121 -2.19 -15.50 0.94
CA ILE A 121 -2.25 -16.67 0.05
C ILE A 121 -0.85 -17.09 -0.36
N MET A 122 -0.02 -16.14 -0.80
CA MET A 122 1.35 -16.43 -1.23
C MET A 122 2.25 -16.84 -0.06
N ALA A 123 2.15 -16.17 1.10
CA ALA A 123 3.01 -16.44 2.24
C ALA A 123 2.73 -17.83 2.82
N LEU A 124 1.45 -18.16 3.00
CA LEU A 124 1.02 -19.44 3.53
C LEU A 124 1.27 -20.58 2.53
N TYR A 125 1.20 -20.31 1.23
CA TYR A 125 1.58 -21.28 0.20
C TYR A 125 3.07 -21.62 0.28
N VAL A 126 3.94 -20.60 0.35
CA VAL A 126 5.40 -20.77 0.42
C VAL A 126 5.82 -21.51 1.70
N VAL A 127 5.14 -21.27 2.82
CA VAL A 127 5.46 -21.88 4.11
C VAL A 127 4.75 -23.25 4.31
N GLY A 128 3.85 -23.63 3.40
CA GLY A 128 3.11 -24.90 3.48
C GLY A 128 2.01 -24.94 4.55
N LEU A 129 1.57 -23.78 5.05
CA LEU A 129 0.56 -23.63 6.11
C LEU A 129 -0.83 -23.25 5.59
N LEU A 130 -1.05 -23.33 4.28
CA LEU A 130 -2.32 -22.93 3.65
C LEU A 130 -3.58 -23.57 4.29
N PRO A 131 -3.58 -24.87 4.68
CA PRO A 131 -4.76 -25.47 5.30
C PRO A 131 -5.01 -24.87 6.70
N GLY A 132 -6.13 -24.16 6.86
CA GLY A 132 -6.67 -23.77 8.18
C GLY A 132 -6.14 -22.48 8.82
N SER A 133 -5.09 -21.84 8.27
CA SER A 133 -4.49 -20.65 8.88
C SER A 133 -4.94 -19.31 8.26
N PHE A 134 -5.49 -19.32 7.03
CA PHE A 134 -5.85 -18.10 6.31
C PHE A 134 -6.84 -17.22 7.09
N THR A 135 -7.96 -17.79 7.55
CA THR A 135 -9.01 -17.02 8.24
C THR A 135 -8.49 -16.38 9.53
N ALA A 136 -7.70 -17.12 10.31
CA ALA A 136 -7.11 -16.62 11.55
C ALA A 136 -6.12 -15.47 11.27
N MET A 137 -5.25 -15.62 10.26
CA MET A 137 -4.30 -14.57 9.85
C MET A 137 -4.99 -13.34 9.25
N PHE A 138 -6.06 -13.55 8.48
CA PHE A 138 -6.83 -12.45 7.88
C PHE A 138 -7.51 -11.61 8.96
N VAL A 139 -8.20 -12.25 9.90
CA VAL A 139 -8.85 -11.55 11.01
C VAL A 139 -7.82 -10.94 11.97
N GLY A 140 -6.76 -11.68 12.29
CA GLY A 140 -5.74 -11.27 13.26
C GLY A 140 -4.77 -10.21 12.75
N VAL A 141 -4.52 -10.13 11.45
CA VAL A 141 -3.50 -9.22 10.89
C VAL A 141 -4.05 -8.28 9.82
N VAL A 142 -4.83 -8.78 8.86
CA VAL A 142 -5.32 -7.94 7.74
C VAL A 142 -6.35 -6.92 8.20
N LEU A 143 -7.30 -7.31 9.07
CA LEU A 143 -8.30 -6.37 9.58
C LEU A 143 -7.66 -5.25 10.46
N PRO A 144 -6.76 -5.55 11.41
CA PRO A 144 -6.04 -4.50 12.14
C PRO A 144 -5.19 -3.60 11.24
N ALA A 145 -4.48 -4.19 10.26
CA ALA A 145 -3.69 -3.43 9.30
C ALA A 145 -4.58 -2.53 8.41
N MET A 146 -5.76 -3.01 8.02
CA MET A 146 -6.74 -2.23 7.27
C MET A 146 -7.22 -1.02 8.07
N LEU A 147 -7.59 -1.23 9.33
CA LEU A 147 -7.99 -0.13 10.22
C LEU A 147 -6.86 0.90 10.34
N PHE A 148 -5.63 0.44 10.61
CA PHE A 148 -4.46 1.30 10.71
C PHE A 148 -4.22 2.10 9.42
N ASN A 149 -4.21 1.43 8.26
CA ASN A 149 -3.93 2.06 6.97
C ASN A 149 -4.98 3.10 6.59
N VAL A 150 -6.26 2.85 6.90
CA VAL A 150 -7.34 3.81 6.68
C VAL A 150 -7.14 5.04 7.56
N VAL A 151 -6.96 4.86 8.88
CA VAL A 151 -6.75 5.98 9.80
C VAL A 151 -5.51 6.78 9.41
N PHE A 152 -4.41 6.08 9.11
CA PHE A 152 -3.16 6.69 8.69
C PHE A 152 -3.34 7.49 7.41
N THR A 153 -4.04 6.97 6.40
CA THR A 153 -4.26 7.70 5.15
C THR A 153 -5.21 8.90 5.33
N VAL A 154 -6.23 8.79 6.17
CA VAL A 154 -7.15 9.91 6.48
C VAL A 154 -6.40 11.10 7.07
N ILE A 155 -5.43 10.83 7.96
CA ILE A 155 -4.59 11.86 8.58
C ILE A 155 -3.57 12.41 7.58
N LEU A 156 -2.94 11.52 6.81
CA LEU A 156 -1.84 11.87 5.91
C LEU A 156 -2.30 12.62 4.65
N TYR A 157 -3.44 12.24 4.07
CA TYR A 157 -3.94 12.81 2.82
C TYR A 157 -4.05 14.35 2.81
N PRO A 158 -4.65 15.02 3.82
CA PRO A 158 -4.70 16.50 3.85
C PRO A 158 -3.31 17.15 4.01
N ILE A 159 -2.39 16.51 4.73
CA ILE A 159 -1.01 16.99 4.91
C ILE A 159 -0.30 17.00 3.55
N LEU A 160 -0.43 15.89 2.81
CA LEU A 160 0.18 15.74 1.49
C LEU A 160 -0.42 16.72 0.47
N GLN A 161 -1.74 16.93 0.47
CA GLN A 161 -2.35 17.96 -0.38
C GLN A 161 -1.80 19.37 -0.09
N THR A 162 -1.54 19.69 1.18
CA THR A 162 -0.97 20.98 1.58
C THR A 162 0.46 21.14 1.08
N ILE A 163 1.28 20.10 1.22
CA ILE A 163 2.66 20.09 0.71
C ILE A 163 2.66 20.24 -0.81
N MET A 164 1.78 19.51 -1.51
CA MET A 164 1.68 19.59 -2.96
C MET A 164 1.34 20.99 -3.47
N LYS A 165 0.37 21.67 -2.84
CA LYS A 165 0.02 23.07 -3.17
C LYS A 165 1.21 24.02 -3.06
N ARG A 166 2.12 23.78 -2.12
CA ARG A 166 3.34 24.59 -1.93
C ARG A 166 4.47 24.23 -2.88
N SER A 167 4.54 22.97 -3.32
CA SER A 167 5.66 22.42 -4.09
C SER A 167 5.69 22.80 -5.59
N GLN A 168 4.72 23.57 -6.09
CA GLN A 168 4.53 23.89 -7.52
C GLN A 168 4.49 22.65 -8.45
N VAL A 169 4.35 21.45 -7.89
CA VAL A 169 4.15 20.22 -8.67
C VAL A 169 2.66 20.13 -8.96
N SER A 170 2.28 20.37 -10.22
CA SER A 170 0.89 20.17 -10.65
C SER A 170 0.54 18.69 -10.46
N ALA A 171 -0.29 18.40 -9.45
CA ALA A 171 -1.07 17.17 -9.37
C ALA A 171 -1.95 17.10 -10.63
N ALA A 172 -2.23 15.88 -11.10
CA ALA A 172 -3.18 15.68 -12.19
C ALA A 172 -4.62 15.87 -11.70
#